data_AF-A0A922T5F2-F1
#
_entry.id   AF-A0A922T5F2-F1
#
_cell.length_a   1.000
_cell.length_b   1.000
_cell.length_c   1.000
_cell.angle_alpha   90.00
_cell.angle_beta   90.00
_cell.angle_gamma   90.00
#
_symmetry.space_group_name_H-M   'P 1'
#
loop_
_entity.id
_entity.type
_entity.pdbx_description
1 polymer ?
#
loop_
_entity_poly.entity_id
_entity_poly.type
_entity_poly.pdbx_seq_one_letter_code
_entity_poly.pdbx_strand_id
1 'polypeptide(L)'
;MWKHQGEYYLVREEGGIAVQRVVYKLPNELFQLPESGRKSLLEIDFYVKNNCWPPNISQEEANRLFWRKYPEVLKNNKNAQKLFTRRELEELLPEGSPILASSDSD
;
A
#
# COMPACT_ATOMS: atom_id res chain seq x y z
N MET A 1 13.33 16.07 -6.43
CA MET A 1 13.13 17.10 -5.38
C MET A 1 14.03 18.28 -5.69
N TRP A 2 13.55 19.51 -5.50
CA TRP A 2 14.29 20.73 -5.85
C TRP A 2 14.30 21.71 -4.67
N LYS A 3 15.38 22.47 -4.51
CA LYS A 3 15.54 23.51 -3.49
C LYS A 3 15.78 24.85 -4.17
N HIS A 4 15.07 25.88 -3.75
CA HIS A 4 15.26 27.23 -4.26
C HIS A 4 14.93 28.27 -3.21
N GLN A 5 15.83 29.24 -2.99
CA GLN A 5 15.66 30.32 -2.01
C GLN A 5 15.28 29.83 -0.60
N GLY A 6 15.83 28.69 -0.17
CA GLY A 6 15.52 28.10 1.14
C GLY A 6 14.19 27.33 1.21
N GLU A 7 13.43 27.32 0.12
CA GLU A 7 12.17 26.59 -0.02
C GLU A 7 12.37 25.28 -0.78
N TYR A 8 11.53 24.29 -0.48
CA TYR A 8 11.63 22.96 -1.05
C TYR A 8 10.43 22.59 -1.88
N TYR A 9 10.70 21.89 -2.97
CA TYR A 9 9.71 21.57 -3.97
C TYR A 9 9.77 20.09 -4.35
N LEU A 10 8.61 19.44 -4.33
CA LEU A 10 8.43 18.14 -4.95
C LEU A 10 8.00 18.36 -6.40
N VAL A 11 8.76 17.79 -7.33
CA VAL A 11 8.45 17.83 -8.75
C VAL A 11 7.95 16.45 -9.14
N ARG A 12 6.74 16.39 -9.68
CA ARG A 12 6.08 15.16 -10.13
C ARG A 12 5.64 15.27 -11.57
N GLU A 13 5.57 14.11 -12.21
CA GLU A 13 4.87 13.93 -13.48
C GLU A 13 3.50 13.32 -13.16
N GLU A 14 2.44 14.06 -13.51
CA GLU A 14 1.06 13.67 -13.21
C GLU A 14 0.22 13.71 -14.47
N GLY A 15 -0.91 13.00 -14.45
CA GLY A 15 -1.73 12.78 -15.64
C GLY A 15 -1.44 11.44 -16.30
N GLY A 16 -2.40 10.94 -17.07
CA GLY A 16 -2.28 9.69 -17.81
C GLY A 16 -1.70 9.93 -19.21
N ILE A 17 -2.58 10.07 -20.18
CA ILE A 17 -2.21 10.22 -21.61
C ILE A 17 -1.47 11.55 -21.87
N ALA A 18 -1.82 12.62 -21.15
CA ALA A 18 -1.13 13.91 -21.20
C ALA A 18 -0.43 14.16 -19.86
N VAL A 19 0.85 13.81 -19.80
CA VAL A 19 1.69 14.02 -18.61
C VAL A 19 2.02 15.51 -18.49
N GLN A 20 1.79 16.06 -17.31
CA GLN A 20 2.18 17.41 -16.91
C GLN A 20 3.17 17.34 -15.76
N ARG A 21 4.13 18.28 -15.75
CA ARG A 21 5.06 18.43 -14.63
C ARG A 21 4.44 19.37 -13.59
N VAL A 22 4.08 18.81 -12.44
CA VAL A 22 3.50 19.53 -11.31
C VAL A 22 4.59 19.80 -10.26
N VAL A 23 4.56 20.99 -9.67
CA VAL A 23 5.51 21.41 -8.64
C VAL A 23 4.74 21.75 -7.37
N TYR A 24 4.98 20.98 -6.31
CA TYR A 24 4.39 21.20 -5.00
C TYR A 24 5.41 21.91 -4.11
N LYS A 25 5.00 23.01 -3.48
CA LYS A 25 5.74 23.59 -2.35
C LYS A 25 5.58 22.65 -1.15
N LEU A 26 6.69 22.16 -0.61
CA LEU A 26 6.70 21.30 0.57
C LEU A 26 7.00 22.12 1.82
N PRO A 27 6.27 21.90 2.94
CA PRO A 27 6.68 22.38 4.25
C PRO A 27 8.08 21.90 4.62
N ASN A 28 8.86 22.75 5.29
CA ASN A 28 10.21 22.41 5.75
C ASN A 28 10.25 21.15 6.61
N GLU A 29 9.22 20.91 7.42
CA GLU A 29 9.12 19.71 8.26
C GLU A 29 9.13 18.42 7.45
N LEU A 30 8.44 18.37 6.30
CA LEU A 30 8.44 17.20 5.42
C LEU A 30 9.79 17.00 4.74
N PHE A 31 10.48 18.08 4.40
CA PHE A 31 11.79 18.01 3.75
C PHE A 31 12.91 17.48 4.66
N GLN A 32 12.85 17.81 5.95
CA GLN A 32 13.83 17.32 6.92
C GLN A 32 13.73 15.80 7.15
N LEU A 33 12.61 15.16 6.79
CA LEU A 33 12.43 13.72 7.02
C LEU A 33 13.35 12.86 6.14
N PRO A 34 13.48 13.13 4.81
CA PRO A 34 14.54 12.56 3.97
C PRO A 34 15.95 12.83 4.47
N GLU A 35 16.29 14.09 4.82
CA GLU A 35 17.63 14.44 5.27
C GLU A 35 18.01 13.76 6.59
N SER A 36 17.04 13.59 7.48
CA SER A 36 17.23 12.88 8.76
C SER A 36 17.11 11.36 8.65
N GLY A 37 16.82 10.81 7.46
CA GLY A 37 16.60 9.37 7.24
C GLY A 37 15.31 8.82 7.88
N ARG A 38 14.45 9.68 8.44
CA ARG A 38 13.18 9.27 9.08
C ARG A 38 12.11 8.87 8.06
N LYS A 39 12.18 9.40 6.83
CA LYS A 39 11.30 9.04 5.71
C LYS A 39 12.05 9.04 4.39
N SER A 40 11.73 8.11 3.52
CA SER A 40 12.24 8.09 2.15
C SER A 40 11.50 9.09 1.25
N LEU A 41 12.10 9.42 0.10
CA LEU A 41 11.43 10.24 -0.92
C LEU A 41 10.14 9.61 -1.44
N LEU A 42 10.08 8.27 -1.50
CA LEU A 42 8.88 7.52 -1.86
C LEU A 42 7.75 7.72 -0.84
N GLU A 43 8.07 7.70 0.46
CA GLU A 43 7.08 7.96 1.51
C GLU A 43 6.58 9.42 1.47
N ILE A 44 7.47 10.38 1.19
CA ILE A 44 7.07 11.79 1.00
C ILE A 44 6.16 11.93 -0.22
N ASP A 45 6.52 11.30 -1.34
CA ASP A 45 5.70 11.31 -2.55
C ASP A 45 4.30 10.74 -2.29
N PHE A 46 4.24 9.59 -1.62
CA PHE A 46 2.99 8.95 -1.20
C PHE A 46 2.16 9.87 -0.30
N TYR A 47 2.78 10.54 0.67
CA TYR A 47 2.10 11.48 1.56
C TYR A 47 1.50 12.66 0.81
N VAL A 48 2.24 13.30 -0.10
CA VAL A 48 1.72 14.43 -0.88
C VAL A 48 0.55 14.00 -1.77
N LYS A 49 0.56 12.76 -2.27
CA LYS A 49 -0.52 12.25 -3.14
C LYS A 49 -1.76 11.83 -2.37
N ASN A 50 -1.59 11.13 -1.24
CA ASN A 50 -2.69 10.46 -0.53
C ASN A 50 -3.06 11.14 0.80
N ASN A 51 -2.33 12.17 1.20
CA ASN A 51 -2.45 12.86 2.48
C ASN A 51 -2.36 11.93 3.71
N CYS A 52 -1.59 10.86 3.60
CA CYS A 52 -1.31 9.90 4.66
C CYS A 52 0.05 9.23 4.44
N TRP A 53 0.69 8.73 5.50
CA TRP A 53 1.91 7.93 5.35
C TRP A 53 1.57 6.54 4.81
N PRO A 54 2.45 5.91 4.02
CA PRO A 54 2.23 4.53 3.63
C PRO A 54 2.20 3.66 4.90
N PRO A 55 1.34 2.63 4.93
CA PRO A 55 1.17 1.81 6.12
C PRO A 55 2.45 1.01 6.39
N ASN A 56 2.77 0.82 7.68
CA ASN A 56 3.93 0.05 8.11
C ASN A 56 3.63 -1.46 8.17
N ILE A 57 2.97 -1.98 7.13
CA ILE A 57 2.66 -3.40 6.97
C ILE A 57 3.09 -3.84 5.58
N SER A 58 3.45 -5.11 5.43
CA SER A 58 3.76 -5.65 4.11
C SER A 58 2.53 -5.66 3.22
N GLN A 59 2.73 -5.65 1.89
CA GLN A 59 1.63 -5.81 0.94
C GLN A 59 0.86 -7.12 1.17
N GLU A 60 1.57 -8.18 1.57
CA GLU A 60 0.98 -9.46 1.90
C GLU A 60 0.05 -9.36 3.12
N GLU A 61 0.48 -8.71 4.20
CA GLU A 61 -0.35 -8.51 5.38
C GLU A 61 -1.53 -7.59 5.10
N ALA A 62 -1.34 -6.53 4.30
CA ALA A 62 -2.43 -5.68 3.83
C ALA A 62 -3.47 -6.49 3.03
N ASN A 63 -3.03 -7.39 2.15
CA ASN A 63 -3.91 -8.28 1.41
C ASN A 63 -4.66 -9.22 2.36
N ARG A 64 -3.97 -9.83 3.33
CA ARG A 64 -4.60 -10.71 4.33
C ARG A 64 -5.68 -9.97 5.12
N LEU A 65 -5.41 -8.75 5.58
CA LEU A 65 -6.40 -7.89 6.26
C LEU A 65 -7.61 -7.56 5.38
N PHE A 66 -7.40 -7.29 4.09
CA PHE A 66 -8.49 -7.07 3.15
C PHE A 66 -9.37 -8.32 3.02
N TRP A 67 -8.77 -9.48 2.77
CA TRP A 67 -9.52 -10.73 2.57
C TRP A 67 -10.29 -11.19 3.81
N ARG A 68 -9.74 -10.98 5.01
CA ARG A 68 -10.45 -11.25 6.28
C ARG A 68 -11.75 -10.46 6.42
N LYS A 69 -11.85 -9.27 5.82
CA LYS A 69 -13.06 -8.44 5.84
C LYS A 69 -14.12 -8.88 4.83
N TYR A 70 -13.75 -9.67 3.83
CA TYR A 70 -14.62 -10.05 2.71
C TYR A 70 -14.58 -11.57 2.44
N PRO A 71 -14.99 -12.41 3.41
CA PRO A 71 -14.93 -13.87 3.27
C PRO A 71 -15.80 -14.40 2.11
N GLU A 72 -16.91 -13.71 1.80
CA GLU A 72 -17.78 -14.03 0.66
C GLU A 72 -17.08 -13.91 -0.70
N VAL A 73 -16.09 -13.02 -0.80
CA VAL A 73 -15.28 -12.85 -2.03
C VAL A 73 -14.09 -13.82 -2.00
N LEU A 74 -13.50 -14.05 -0.82
CA LEU A 74 -12.38 -14.97 -0.62
C LEU A 74 -12.73 -16.41 -1.01
N LYS A 75 -13.96 -16.88 -0.76
CA LYS A 75 -14.38 -18.26 -1.04
C LYS A 75 -14.20 -18.69 -2.50
N ASN A 76 -14.30 -17.74 -3.44
CA ASN A 76 -14.19 -18.01 -4.87
C ASN A 76 -12.82 -17.62 -5.45
N ASN A 77 -11.87 -17.19 -4.63
CA ASN A 77 -10.57 -16.69 -5.10
C ASN A 77 -9.41 -17.59 -4.66
N LYS A 78 -9.06 -18.54 -5.52
CA LYS A 78 -7.96 -19.50 -5.28
C LYS A 78 -6.62 -18.82 -4.95
N ASN A 79 -6.28 -17.73 -5.64
CA ASN A 79 -5.00 -17.04 -5.42
C ASN A 79 -4.97 -16.31 -4.07
N ALA A 80 -6.10 -15.74 -3.65
CA ALA A 80 -6.22 -15.13 -2.34
C ALA A 80 -6.15 -16.16 -1.21
N GLN A 81 -6.75 -17.35 -1.41
CA GLN A 81 -6.70 -18.42 -0.41
C GLN A 81 -5.28 -18.94 -0.14
N LYS A 82 -4.38 -18.87 -1.13
CA LYS A 82 -2.95 -19.20 -0.94
C LYS A 82 -2.22 -18.31 0.08
N LEU A 83 -2.81 -17.19 0.50
CA LEU A 83 -2.24 -16.31 1.55
C LEU A 83 -2.54 -16.79 2.97
N PHE A 84 -3.31 -17.86 3.11
CA PHE A 84 -3.82 -18.36 4.39
C PHE A 84 -3.55 -19.85 4.53
N THR A 85 -3.32 -20.28 5.76
CA THR A 85 -3.26 -21.72 6.07
C THR A 85 -4.65 -22.33 5.94
N ARG A 86 -4.71 -23.66 5.81
CA ARG A 86 -5.99 -24.37 5.73
C ARG A 86 -6.89 -24.07 6.93
N ARG A 87 -6.30 -24.06 8.13
CA ARG A 87 -7.02 -23.72 9.38
C ARG A 87 -7.57 -22.29 9.36
N GLU A 88 -6.79 -21.32 8.90
CA GLU A 88 -7.27 -19.93 8.81
C GLU A 88 -8.45 -19.82 7.83
N LEU A 89 -8.45 -20.58 6.73
CA LEU A 89 -9.56 -20.61 5.78
C LEU A 89 -10.81 -21.26 6.36
N GLU A 90 -10.67 -22.32 7.17
CA GLU A 90 -11.79 -22.95 7.87
C GLU A 90 -12.48 -21.99 8.86
N GLU A 91 -11.71 -21.09 9.50
CA GLU A 91 -12.24 -20.07 10.42
C GLU A 91 -12.84 -18.85 9.68
N LEU A 92 -12.30 -18.50 8.51
CA LEU A 92 -12.69 -17.29 7.76
C LEU A 92 -13.84 -17.53 6.78
N LEU A 93 -13.90 -18.69 6.13
CA LEU A 93 -14.87 -18.95 5.08
C LEU A 93 -16.26 -19.28 5.65
N PRO A 94 -17.35 -18.93 4.93
CA PRO A 94 -18.69 -19.36 5.31
C PRO A 94 -18.80 -20.88 5.38
N GLU A 95 -19.63 -21.40 6.29
CA GLU A 95 -19.82 -22.85 6.48
C GLU A 95 -20.18 -23.55 5.16
N GLY A 96 -19.54 -24.69 4.88
CA GLY A 96 -19.71 -25.45 3.65
C GLY A 96 -18.97 -24.89 2.42
N SER A 97 -18.19 -23.80 2.57
CA SER A 97 -17.39 -23.27 1.46
C SER A 97 -16.19 -24.18 1.12
N PRO A 98 -15.88 -24.38 -0.17
CA PRO A 98 -14.72 -25.16 -0.58
C PRO A 98 -13.41 -24.42 -0.34
N ILE A 99 -12.39 -25.17 0.11
CA ILE A 99 -10.99 -24.72 0.14
C ILE A 99 -10.34 -25.11 -1.18
N LEU A 100 -9.98 -24.11 -1.98
CA LEU A 100 -9.44 -24.26 -3.34
C LEU A 100 -7.91 -24.34 -3.37
N ALA A 101 -7.26 -23.73 -2.39
CA ALA A 101 -5.82 -23.76 -2.15
C ALA A 101 -5.55 -23.27 -0.72
N SER A 102 -4.39 -23.59 -0.17
CA SER A 102 -3.88 -22.97 1.06
C SER A 102 -2.37 -22.78 0.96
N SER A 103 -1.79 -21.98 1.85
CA SER A 103 -0.34 -21.73 1.90
C SER A 103 0.47 -22.96 2.33
N ASP A 104 -0.18 -23.89 3.02
CA ASP A 104 0.37 -25.07 3.68
C ASP A 104 -0.07 -26.39 3.03
N SER A 105 -0.74 -26.35 1.88
CA SER A 105 -1.01 -27.53 1.05
C SER A 105 -0.02 -27.56 -0.11
N ASP A 106 0.71 -28.67 -0.26
CA ASP A 106 1.67 -28.93 -1.36
C ASP A 106 1.03 -28.82 -2.76
#